data_AF-A0AAW1CU87-F1
#
_entry.id   AF-A0AAW1CU87-F1
#
_cell.length_a   1.000
_cell.length_b   1.000
_cell.length_c   1.000
_cell.angle_alpha   90.00
_cell.angle_beta   90.00
_cell.angle_gamma   90.00
#
_symmetry.space_group_name_H-M   'P 1'
#
loop_
_entity.id
_entity.type
_entity.pdbx_description
1 polymer ?
#
loop_
_entity_poly.entity_id
_entity_poly.type
_entity_poly.pdbx_seq_one_letter_code
_entity_poly.pdbx_strand_id
1 'polypeptide(L)'
;MYGTGERYWCTVCNYKSYKNRHHLKRHQKYECLKEPQFCCPYCDYRTKQKYLIEAAQMEVKYNAILYNLLEGKCKNSLMLTKSAYQAKIDKVKESKSKVTQKLPDDYQRLRRYDVIQLDDGTERLIVPKKGDEPMKLYVHIDEVFHILHRTHITIGHAGRNRMAEALCDNYRNITREMIKVYLALCRVCQTKRYSNDV
;
A
#
# COMPACT_ATOMS: atom_id res chain seq x y z
N MET A 1 -22.09 30.16 -6.90
CA MET A 1 -23.39 29.50 -6.65
C MET A 1 -23.16 27.98 -6.69
N TYR A 2 -23.21 27.30 -5.54
CA TYR A 2 -22.93 25.85 -5.45
C TYR A 2 -24.22 25.06 -5.65
N GLY A 3 -24.29 24.24 -6.70
CA GLY A 3 -25.45 23.41 -7.01
C GLY A 3 -25.73 22.37 -5.92
N THR A 4 -26.90 22.47 -5.30
CA THR A 4 -27.51 21.42 -4.48
C THR A 4 -27.96 20.28 -5.40
N GLY A 5 -27.02 19.43 -5.83
CA GLY A 5 -27.37 18.21 -6.58
C GLY A 5 -28.24 17.30 -5.72
N GLU A 6 -29.42 16.93 -6.24
CA GLU A 6 -30.35 16.00 -5.59
C GLU A 6 -29.62 14.73 -5.13
N ARG A 7 -29.85 14.33 -3.87
CA ARG A 7 -29.30 13.11 -3.29
C ARG A 7 -30.34 11.99 -3.36
N TYR A 8 -29.88 10.78 -3.65
CA TYR A 8 -30.72 9.58 -3.71
C TYR A 8 -30.76 8.91 -2.34
N TRP A 9 -31.94 8.94 -1.70
CA TRP A 9 -32.18 8.38 -0.39
C TRP A 9 -32.53 6.89 -0.45
N CYS A 10 -32.02 6.13 0.51
CA CYS A 10 -32.36 4.72 0.64
C CYS A 10 -33.75 4.54 1.21
N THR A 11 -34.65 3.92 0.46
CA THR A 11 -36.03 3.63 0.87
C THR A 11 -36.17 2.52 1.92
N VAL A 12 -35.09 1.81 2.23
CA VAL A 12 -35.10 0.68 3.19
C VAL A 12 -34.71 1.15 4.58
N CYS A 13 -33.61 1.90 4.71
CA CYS A 13 -33.16 2.42 6.01
C CYS A 13 -33.49 3.89 6.24
N ASN A 14 -33.90 4.64 5.20
CA ASN A 14 -34.22 6.07 5.20
C ASN A 14 -33.13 7.03 5.73
N TYR A 15 -31.99 6.51 6.19
CA TYR A 15 -30.92 7.27 6.80
C TYR A 15 -29.76 7.56 5.83
N LYS A 16 -29.47 6.65 4.89
CA LYS A 16 -28.35 6.81 3.95
C LYS A 16 -28.78 7.46 2.65
N SER A 17 -28.00 8.44 2.19
CA SER A 17 -28.18 9.09 0.89
C SER A 17 -26.90 9.17 0.07
N TYR A 18 -27.02 9.00 -1.23
CA TYR A 18 -25.90 8.91 -2.16
C TYR A 18 -26.02 9.94 -3.28
N LYS A 19 -24.87 10.41 -3.79
CA LYS A 19 -24.84 11.31 -4.95
C LYS A 19 -25.29 10.62 -6.26
N ASN A 20 -25.04 9.31 -6.40
CA ASN A 20 -25.30 8.56 -7.64
C ASN A 20 -26.32 7.44 -7.40
N ARG A 21 -27.28 7.27 -8.32
CA ARG A 21 -28.26 6.15 -8.28
C ARG A 21 -27.58 4.78 -8.21
N HIS A 22 -26.46 4.61 -8.91
CA HIS A 22 -25.71 3.34 -8.90
C HIS A 22 -25.24 2.97 -7.49
N HIS A 23 -24.72 3.94 -6.72
CA HIS A 23 -24.30 3.71 -5.34
C HIS A 23 -25.47 3.36 -4.43
N LEU A 24 -26.62 4.04 -4.60
CA LEU A 24 -27.83 3.71 -3.86
C LEU A 24 -28.31 2.27 -4.17
N LYS A 25 -28.39 1.90 -5.45
CA LYS A 25 -28.80 0.55 -5.87
C LYS A 25 -27.89 -0.52 -5.25
N ARG A 26 -26.57 -0.30 -5.26
CA ARG A 26 -25.61 -1.21 -4.62
C ARG A 26 -25.85 -1.34 -3.11
N HIS A 27 -26.02 -0.21 -2.42
CA HIS A 27 -26.31 -0.17 -0.99
C HIS A 27 -27.56 -0.98 -0.64
N GLN A 28 -28.68 -0.71 -1.32
CA GLN A 28 -29.93 -1.44 -1.10
C GLN A 28 -29.78 -2.94 -1.42
N LYS A 29 -29.04 -3.27 -2.48
CA LYS A 29 -28.88 -4.66 -2.91
C LYS A 29 -28.00 -5.50 -1.98
N TYR A 30 -26.93 -4.94 -1.43
CA TYR A 30 -25.90 -5.73 -0.74
C TYR A 30 -25.58 -5.31 0.70
N GLU A 31 -25.89 -4.07 1.08
CA GLU A 31 -25.42 -3.50 2.35
C GLU A 31 -26.55 -3.29 3.36
N CYS A 32 -27.69 -2.78 2.89
CA CYS A 32 -28.79 -2.33 3.74
C CYS A 32 -29.48 -3.52 4.41
N LEU A 33 -29.34 -3.63 5.73
CA LEU A 33 -29.94 -4.70 6.56
C LEU A 33 -29.58 -6.12 6.09
N LYS A 34 -28.40 -6.28 5.45
CA LYS A 34 -27.91 -7.58 4.99
C LYS A 34 -26.61 -7.95 5.68
N GLU A 35 -26.45 -9.23 5.98
CA GLU A 35 -25.19 -9.79 6.44
C GLU A 35 -24.13 -9.78 5.32
N PRO A 36 -22.82 -9.79 5.66
CA PRO A 36 -21.74 -9.92 4.68
C PRO A 36 -21.89 -11.16 3.78
N GLN A 37 -22.12 -10.95 2.49
CA GLN A 37 -22.40 -12.03 1.52
C GLN A 37 -21.18 -12.46 0.71
N PHE A 38 -20.13 -11.64 0.66
CA PHE A 38 -18.93 -11.94 -0.13
C PHE A 38 -17.84 -12.49 0.77
N CYS A 39 -17.36 -13.70 0.48
CA CYS A 39 -16.32 -14.39 1.24
C CYS A 39 -14.98 -14.38 0.51
N CYS A 40 -13.88 -14.22 1.25
CA CYS A 40 -12.55 -14.48 0.74
C CYS A 40 -12.37 -16.00 0.55
N PRO A 41 -11.80 -16.48 -0.57
CA PRO A 41 -11.52 -17.90 -0.77
C PRO A 41 -10.25 -18.37 -0.02
N TYR A 42 -9.51 -17.45 0.61
CA TYR A 42 -8.21 -17.72 1.24
C TYR A 42 -8.23 -17.56 2.76
N CYS A 43 -9.29 -16.98 3.34
CA CYS A 43 -9.45 -16.79 4.79
C CYS A 43 -10.93 -16.57 5.15
N ASP A 44 -11.25 -16.52 6.45
CA ASP A 44 -12.63 -16.35 6.94
C ASP A 44 -13.19 -14.92 6.78
N TYR A 45 -12.46 -14.02 6.14
CA TYR A 45 -12.91 -12.64 5.91
C TYR A 45 -14.17 -12.59 5.03
N ARG A 46 -15.18 -11.86 5.51
CA ARG A 46 -16.44 -11.60 4.80
C ARG A 46 -16.75 -10.12 4.75
N THR A 47 -17.37 -9.67 3.66
CA THR A 47 -17.73 -8.26 3.47
C THR A 47 -19.02 -8.08 2.68
N LYS A 48 -19.61 -6.89 2.77
CA LYS A 48 -20.80 -6.47 2.00
C LYS A 48 -20.42 -5.86 0.64
N GLN A 49 -19.13 -5.60 0.38
CA GLN A 49 -18.67 -4.93 -0.84
C GLN A 49 -17.69 -5.80 -1.63
N LYS A 50 -18.10 -6.22 -2.84
CA LYS A 50 -17.32 -7.13 -3.70
C LYS A 50 -15.88 -6.67 -3.96
N TYR A 51 -15.64 -5.37 -4.20
CA TYR A 51 -14.29 -4.87 -4.51
C TYR A 51 -13.29 -5.09 -3.36
N LEU A 52 -13.75 -5.19 -2.10
CA LEU A 52 -12.88 -5.49 -0.96
C LEU A 52 -12.36 -6.92 -1.03
N ILE A 53 -13.19 -7.89 -1.48
CA ILE A 53 -12.71 -9.26 -1.74
C ILE A 53 -11.72 -9.26 -2.91
N GLU A 54 -11.98 -8.51 -3.97
CA GLU A 54 -11.06 -8.43 -5.11
C GLU A 54 -9.71 -7.86 -4.70
N ALA A 55 -9.69 -6.83 -3.86
CA ALA A 55 -8.46 -6.27 -3.29
C ALA A 55 -7.73 -7.29 -2.40
N ALA A 56 -8.44 -7.98 -1.50
CA ALA A 56 -7.85 -9.01 -0.63
C ALA A 56 -7.26 -10.19 -1.43
N GLN A 57 -7.97 -10.66 -2.47
CA GLN A 57 -7.44 -11.69 -3.36
C GLN A 57 -6.21 -11.23 -4.14
N MET A 58 -6.20 -9.96 -4.58
CA MET A 58 -5.03 -9.37 -5.23
C MET A 58 -3.84 -9.29 -4.29
N GLU A 59 -4.05 -8.92 -3.03
CA GLU A 59 -3.03 -8.84 -2.01
C GLU A 59 -2.35 -10.19 -1.77
N VAL A 60 -3.15 -11.24 -1.56
CA VAL A 60 -2.64 -12.62 -1.38
C VAL A 60 -1.77 -13.04 -2.56
N LYS A 61 -2.25 -12.81 -3.80
CA LYS A 61 -1.50 -13.13 -5.02
C LYS A 61 -0.23 -12.29 -5.15
N TYR A 62 -0.32 -11.00 -4.86
CA TYR A 62 0.81 -10.08 -4.95
C TYR A 62 1.92 -10.47 -3.97
N ASN A 63 1.56 -10.70 -2.70
CA ASN A 63 2.49 -11.07 -1.65
C ASN A 63 3.16 -12.42 -1.98
N ALA A 64 2.41 -13.41 -2.46
CA ALA A 64 2.97 -14.69 -2.89
C ALA A 64 4.05 -14.51 -4.00
N ILE A 65 3.78 -13.67 -5.01
CA ILE A 65 4.77 -13.38 -6.06
C ILE A 65 5.99 -12.66 -5.48
N LEU A 66 5.80 -11.69 -4.58
CA LEU A 66 6.92 -10.97 -3.97
C LEU A 66 7.81 -11.87 -3.10
N TYR A 67 7.23 -12.82 -2.36
CA TYR A 67 8.00 -13.80 -1.58
C TYR A 67 8.81 -14.73 -2.49
N ASN A 68 8.23 -15.22 -3.60
CA ASN A 68 8.99 -16.01 -4.57
C ASN A 68 10.15 -15.20 -5.19
N LEU A 69 9.95 -13.90 -5.46
CA LEU A 69 11.01 -13.01 -5.94
C LEU A 69 12.10 -12.74 -4.88
N LEU A 70 11.75 -12.81 -3.60
CA LEU A 70 12.70 -12.70 -2.49
C LEU A 70 13.62 -13.93 -2.44
N GLU A 71 13.05 -15.13 -2.56
CA GLU A 71 13.80 -16.39 -2.52
C GLU A 71 14.83 -16.52 -3.64
N GLY A 72 14.55 -15.92 -4.80
CA GLY A 72 15.46 -15.90 -5.95
C GLY A 72 16.56 -14.82 -5.94
N LYS A 73 16.62 -13.91 -4.95
CA LYS A 73 17.56 -12.78 -4.93
C LYS A 73 18.63 -12.88 -3.83
N CYS A 74 19.84 -12.40 -4.13
CA CYS A 74 20.96 -12.37 -3.17
C CYS A 74 20.75 -11.32 -2.05
N LYS A 75 21.53 -11.46 -0.96
CA LYS A 75 21.50 -10.75 0.35
C LYS A 75 21.44 -9.19 0.32
N ASN A 76 21.47 -8.56 -0.85
CA ASN A 76 21.35 -7.12 -1.10
C ASN A 76 19.96 -6.69 -1.64
N SER A 77 18.93 -7.52 -1.46
CA SER A 77 17.58 -7.19 -1.94
C SER A 77 17.05 -5.91 -1.25
N LEU A 78 16.51 -4.98 -2.03
CA LEU A 78 15.79 -3.79 -1.54
C LEU A 78 14.51 -4.16 -0.76
N MET A 79 14.08 -5.41 -0.90
CA MET A 79 12.91 -5.96 -0.24
C MET A 79 13.25 -6.35 1.19
N LEU A 80 12.51 -5.76 2.14
CA LEU A 80 12.70 -6.02 3.57
C LEU A 80 11.53 -6.85 4.08
N THR A 81 11.81 -8.00 4.68
CA THR A 81 10.79 -8.71 5.48
C THR A 81 10.48 -7.89 6.73
N LYS A 82 9.34 -8.11 7.37
CA LYS A 82 8.97 -7.44 8.62
C LYS A 82 10.04 -7.61 9.71
N SER A 83 10.58 -8.83 9.86
CA SER A 83 11.67 -9.12 10.81
C SER A 83 12.97 -8.40 10.46
N ALA A 84 13.39 -8.41 9.19
CA ALA A 84 14.60 -7.71 8.76
C ALA A 84 14.46 -6.18 8.87
N TYR A 85 13.26 -5.64 8.66
CA TYR A 85 12.95 -4.24 8.84
C TYR A 85 13.07 -3.83 10.32
N GLN A 86 12.47 -4.59 11.23
CA GLN A 86 12.58 -4.33 12.67
C GLN A 86 14.03 -4.44 13.15
N ALA A 87 14.75 -5.50 12.77
CA ALA A 87 16.15 -5.66 13.12
C ALA A 87 17.03 -4.50 12.62
N LYS A 88 16.67 -3.85 11.50
CA LYS A 88 17.35 -2.63 11.04
C LYS A 88 17.04 -1.43 11.94
N ILE A 89 15.78 -1.25 12.35
CA ILE A 89 15.40 -0.18 13.29
C ILE A 89 16.16 -0.34 14.61
N ASP A 90 16.15 -1.53 15.20
CA ASP A 90 16.81 -1.81 16.47
C ASP A 90 18.32 -1.53 16.39
N LYS A 91 18.97 -1.98 15.31
CA LYS A 91 20.39 -1.71 15.06
C LYS A 91 20.70 -0.22 14.88
N VAL A 92 19.80 0.55 14.28
CA VAL A 92 19.98 2.00 14.17
C VAL A 92 19.86 2.66 15.54
N LYS A 93 18.86 2.26 16.34
CA LYS A 93 18.67 2.76 17.72
C LYS A 93 19.88 2.42 18.60
N GLU A 94 20.41 1.21 18.49
CA GLU A 94 21.63 0.79 19.19
C GLU A 94 22.85 1.64 18.77
N SER A 95 23.06 1.87 17.46
CA SER A 95 24.16 2.74 17.00
C SER A 95 24.00 4.19 17.47
N LYS A 96 22.76 4.66 17.65
CA LYS A 96 22.47 6.00 18.19
C LYS A 96 22.74 6.08 19.69
N SER A 97 22.45 5.04 20.47
CA SER A 97 22.63 5.02 21.93
C SER A 97 24.09 4.87 22.36
N LYS A 98 24.95 4.29 21.52
CA LYS A 98 26.39 4.22 21.78
C LYS A 98 27.00 5.62 21.85
N VAL A 99 27.42 6.04 23.04
CA VAL A 99 28.19 7.29 23.23
C VAL A 99 29.68 7.01 23.10
N THR A 100 30.14 5.87 23.62
CA THR A 100 31.52 5.39 23.54
C THR A 100 31.59 4.10 22.71
N GLN A 101 32.78 3.74 22.21
CA GLN A 101 33.03 2.49 21.48
C GLN A 101 32.23 2.30 20.17
N LYS A 102 31.88 3.38 19.44
CA LYS A 102 31.27 3.26 18.11
C LYS A 102 32.22 2.59 17.13
N LEU A 103 31.74 1.54 16.46
CA LEU A 103 32.48 0.85 15.42
C LEU A 103 32.29 1.54 14.05
N PRO A 104 33.19 1.33 13.08
CA PRO A 104 33.02 1.84 11.71
C PRO A 104 31.64 1.53 11.09
N ASP A 105 31.10 0.34 11.38
CA ASP A 105 29.78 -0.10 10.94
C ASP A 105 28.63 0.73 11.52
N ASP A 106 28.77 1.23 12.76
CA ASP A 106 27.77 2.09 13.39
C ASP A 106 27.69 3.43 12.63
N TYR A 107 28.83 4.02 12.27
CA TYR A 107 28.87 5.24 11.46
C TYR A 107 28.30 5.00 10.05
N GLN A 108 28.64 3.88 9.41
CA GLN A 108 28.11 3.55 8.08
C GLN A 108 26.59 3.39 8.12
N ARG A 109 26.05 2.78 9.18
CA ARG A 109 24.62 2.59 9.39
C ARG A 109 23.91 3.93 9.56
N LEU A 110 24.39 4.79 10.46
CA LEU A 110 23.79 6.11 10.71
C LEU A 110 23.87 7.05 9.51
N ARG A 111 24.86 6.88 8.63
CA ARG A 111 24.95 7.63 7.36
C ARG A 111 23.88 7.21 6.35
N ARG A 112 23.40 5.96 6.42
CA ARG A 112 22.44 5.37 5.44
C ARG A 112 21.01 5.36 5.94
N TYR A 113 20.82 5.22 7.24
CA TYR A 113 19.53 5.00 7.85
C TYR A 113 19.34 5.90 9.06
N ASP A 114 18.10 6.35 9.23
CA ASP A 114 17.64 7.04 10.42
C ASP A 114 16.28 6.46 10.82
N VAL A 115 15.82 6.73 12.05
CA VAL A 115 14.55 6.24 12.60
C VAL A 115 13.76 7.42 13.14
N ILE A 116 12.50 7.52 12.72
CA ILE A 116 11.50 8.45 13.23
C ILE A 116 10.42 7.68 14.00
N GLN A 117 9.95 8.27 15.09
CA GLN A 117 8.78 7.80 15.83
C GLN A 117 7.59 8.68 15.45
N LEU A 118 6.47 8.07 15.07
CA LEU A 118 5.21 8.75 14.78
C LEU A 118 4.40 8.97 16.06
N ASP A 119 3.39 9.83 16.00
CA ASP A 119 2.55 10.19 17.15
C ASP A 119 1.81 8.99 17.76
N ASP A 120 1.54 7.95 16.97
CA ASP A 120 0.91 6.70 17.39
C ASP A 120 1.90 5.70 18.05
N GLY A 121 3.16 6.11 18.21
CA GLY A 121 4.24 5.28 18.74
C GLY A 121 4.91 4.37 17.71
N THR A 122 4.44 4.35 16.46
CA THR A 122 5.02 3.52 15.40
C THR A 122 6.38 4.05 14.97
N GLU A 123 7.36 3.15 14.86
CA GLU A 123 8.71 3.48 14.41
C GLU A 123 8.87 3.25 12.91
N ARG A 124 9.47 4.21 12.21
CA ARG A 124 9.70 4.14 10.76
C ARG A 124 11.17 4.36 10.43
N LEU A 125 11.70 3.49 9.55
CA LEU A 125 13.03 3.59 9.00
C LEU A 125 13.01 4.57 7.82
N ILE A 126 13.92 5.55 7.83
CA ILE A 126 13.98 6.64 6.87
C ILE A 126 15.40 6.80 6.31
N VAL A 127 15.50 7.49 5.18
CA VAL A 127 16.75 8.06 4.70
C VAL A 127 17.08 9.29 5.57
N PRO A 128 18.30 9.38 6.16
CA PRO A 128 18.69 10.56 6.92
C PRO A 128 18.57 11.83 6.08
N LYS A 129 17.89 12.86 6.62
CA LYS A 129 17.66 14.12 5.91
C LYS A 129 18.99 14.83 5.61
N LYS A 130 19.27 15.10 4.33
CA LYS A 130 20.40 15.92 3.89
C LYS A 130 19.86 17.16 3.20
N GLY A 131 19.93 18.30 3.89
CA GLY A 131 19.39 19.56 3.37
C GLY A 131 17.88 19.50 3.17
N ASP A 132 17.41 19.99 2.02
CA ASP A 132 15.98 20.14 1.70
C ASP A 132 15.40 18.99 0.88
N GLU A 133 16.12 17.86 0.78
CA GLU A 133 15.59 16.68 0.09
C GLU A 133 14.32 16.13 0.79
N PRO A 134 13.33 15.64 0.02
CA PRO A 134 12.12 15.06 0.57
C PRO A 134 12.44 13.83 1.42
N MET A 135 11.73 13.70 2.53
CA MET A 135 11.89 12.61 3.47
C MET A 135 11.43 11.28 2.85
N LYS A 136 12.39 10.35 2.63
CA LYS A 136 12.09 9.04 2.05
C LYS A 136 12.03 7.95 3.11
N LEU A 137 10.94 7.19 3.10
CA LEU A 137 10.67 6.08 4.00
C LEU A 137 11.12 4.75 3.37
N TYR A 138 11.54 3.81 4.21
CA TYR A 138 11.65 2.40 3.87
C TYR A 138 10.39 1.67 4.28
N VAL A 139 9.98 0.67 3.50
CA VAL A 139 8.76 -0.10 3.73
C VAL A 139 9.08 -1.59 3.78
N HIS A 140 8.43 -2.34 4.67
CA HIS A 140 8.51 -3.80 4.65
C HIS A 140 7.52 -4.40 3.64
N ILE A 141 7.81 -5.63 3.20
CA ILE A 141 7.11 -6.31 2.11
C ILE A 141 5.58 -6.35 2.28
N ASP A 142 5.10 -6.63 3.49
CA ASP A 142 3.66 -6.76 3.77
C ASP A 142 2.89 -5.44 3.58
N GLU A 143 3.54 -4.29 3.68
CA GLU A 143 2.92 -2.97 3.49
C GLU A 143 2.97 -2.49 2.03
N VAL A 144 3.84 -3.06 1.21
CA VAL A 144 4.07 -2.61 -0.17
C VAL A 144 2.76 -2.66 -0.97
N PHE A 145 1.98 -3.73 -0.83
CA PHE A 145 0.71 -3.86 -1.55
C PHE A 145 -0.25 -2.70 -1.25
N HIS A 146 -0.46 -2.38 0.03
CA HIS A 146 -1.40 -1.34 0.44
C HIS A 146 -0.98 0.04 -0.07
N ILE A 147 0.32 0.35 -0.04
CA ILE A 147 0.86 1.61 -0.58
C ILE A 147 0.64 1.70 -2.08
N LEU A 148 0.98 0.65 -2.82
CA LEU A 148 0.75 0.59 -4.27
C LEU A 148 -0.74 0.72 -4.59
N HIS A 149 -1.59 0.00 -3.87
CA HIS A 149 -3.04 -0.02 -4.09
C HIS A 149 -3.68 1.34 -3.82
N ARG A 150 -3.37 1.96 -2.68
CA ARG A 150 -3.87 3.30 -2.34
C ARG A 150 -3.40 4.33 -3.35
N THR A 151 -2.12 4.33 -3.70
CA THR A 151 -1.54 5.28 -4.66
C THR A 151 -2.18 5.11 -6.03
N HIS A 152 -2.31 3.86 -6.50
CA HIS A 152 -2.90 3.53 -7.80
C HIS A 152 -4.34 4.01 -7.94
N ILE A 153 -5.18 3.81 -6.91
CA ILE A 153 -6.56 4.30 -6.90
C ILE A 153 -6.58 5.84 -6.88
N THR A 154 -5.75 6.46 -6.04
CA THR A 154 -5.69 7.92 -5.88
C THR A 154 -5.35 8.63 -7.19
N ILE A 155 -4.41 8.07 -7.97
CA ILE A 155 -4.01 8.64 -9.26
C ILE A 155 -4.87 8.16 -10.45
N GLY A 156 -5.96 7.43 -10.19
CA GLY A 156 -6.96 7.06 -11.20
C GLY A 156 -6.54 5.91 -12.10
N HIS A 157 -5.99 4.82 -11.54
CA HIS A 157 -5.48 3.67 -12.29
C HIS A 157 -4.37 4.02 -13.29
N ALA A 158 -3.47 4.95 -12.93
CA ALA A 158 -2.38 5.34 -13.81
C ALA A 158 -1.36 4.21 -14.01
N GLY A 159 -0.67 4.27 -15.16
CA GLY A 159 0.35 3.30 -15.54
C GLY A 159 1.65 3.42 -14.72
N ARG A 160 2.59 2.53 -15.03
CA ARG A 160 3.86 2.32 -14.33
C ARG A 160 4.68 3.60 -14.07
N ASN A 161 4.84 4.45 -15.08
CA ASN A 161 5.72 5.62 -14.97
C ASN A 161 5.16 6.63 -13.96
N ARG A 162 3.87 6.96 -14.09
CA ARG A 162 3.16 7.84 -13.16
C ARG A 162 3.09 7.28 -11.74
N MET A 163 2.92 5.97 -11.59
CA MET A 163 3.03 5.32 -10.27
C MET A 163 4.43 5.47 -9.68
N ALA A 164 5.48 5.27 -10.48
CA ALA A 164 6.85 5.40 -10.01
C ALA A 164 7.18 6.84 -9.59
N GLU A 165 6.72 7.83 -10.35
CA GLU A 165 6.84 9.26 -10.02
C GLU A 165 6.10 9.61 -8.71
N ALA A 166 4.87 9.13 -8.53
CA ALA A 166 4.10 9.40 -7.31
C ALA A 166 4.73 8.78 -6.04
N LEU A 167 5.52 7.72 -6.19
CA LEU A 167 6.10 6.97 -5.07
C LEU A 167 7.55 7.35 -4.76
N CYS A 168 8.32 7.85 -5.73
CA CYS A 168 9.76 8.02 -5.58
C CYS A 168 10.18 9.12 -4.59
N ASP A 169 9.28 10.04 -4.30
CA ASP A 169 9.52 11.13 -3.36
C ASP A 169 9.29 10.71 -1.92
N ASN A 170 8.41 9.71 -1.70
CA ASN A 170 8.02 9.24 -0.37
C ASN A 170 8.72 7.95 0.04
N TYR A 171 9.13 7.10 -0.91
CA TYR A 171 9.60 5.74 -0.62
C TYR A 171 10.91 5.41 -1.32
N ARG A 172 11.88 4.88 -0.55
CA ARG A 172 13.22 4.56 -1.06
C ARG A 172 13.33 3.18 -1.70
N ASN A 173 12.57 2.19 -1.22
CA ASN A 173 12.76 0.79 -1.58
C ASN A 173 11.61 0.17 -2.40
N ILE A 174 10.66 0.97 -2.88
CA ILE A 174 9.64 0.51 -3.82
C ILE A 174 10.21 0.58 -5.24
N THR A 175 10.34 -0.57 -5.90
CA THR A 175 10.98 -0.67 -7.21
C THR A 175 9.98 -0.66 -8.36
N ARG A 176 10.43 -0.34 -9.58
CA ARG A 176 9.61 -0.46 -10.80
C ARG A 176 9.14 -1.89 -11.05
N GLU A 177 9.89 -2.89 -10.60
CA GLU A 177 9.52 -4.30 -10.70
C GLU A 177 8.31 -4.63 -9.82
N MET A 178 8.30 -4.15 -8.56
CA MET A 178 7.14 -4.28 -7.66
C MET A 178 5.88 -3.65 -8.25
N ILE A 179 6.01 -2.47 -8.87
CA ILE A 179 4.90 -1.77 -9.53
C ILE A 179 4.39 -2.59 -10.74
N LYS A 180 5.29 -3.16 -11.55
CA LYS A 180 4.91 -3.99 -12.70
C LYS A 180 4.10 -5.22 -12.25
N VAL A 181 4.56 -5.91 -11.22
CA VAL A 181 3.83 -7.07 -10.65
C VAL A 181 2.43 -6.65 -10.19
N TYR A 182 2.32 -5.52 -9.49
CA TYR A 182 1.01 -5.01 -9.04
C TYR A 182 0.07 -4.69 -10.22
N LEU A 183 0.55 -3.95 -11.21
CA LEU A 183 -0.24 -3.56 -12.39
C LEU A 183 -0.69 -4.78 -13.20
N ALA A 184 0.15 -5.82 -13.26
CA ALA A 184 -0.18 -7.07 -13.91
C ALA A 184 -1.29 -7.86 -13.20
N LEU A 185 -1.63 -7.54 -11.94
CA LEU A 185 -2.73 -8.17 -11.19
C LEU A 185 -4.00 -7.31 -11.16
N CYS A 186 -3.91 -6.03 -11.50
CA CYS A 186 -5.04 -5.10 -11.43
C CYS A 186 -6.06 -5.36 -12.55
N ARG A 187 -7.24 -5.90 -12.19
CA ARG A 187 -8.31 -6.20 -13.15
C ARG A 187 -8.72 -4.98 -13.99
N VAL A 188 -8.91 -3.81 -13.38
CA VAL A 188 -9.32 -2.59 -14.09
C VAL A 188 -8.28 -2.19 -15.16
N CYS A 189 -6.99 -2.30 -14.83
CA CYS A 189 -5.93 -2.03 -15.79
C CYS A 189 -5.84 -3.09 -16.90
N GLN A 190 -6.05 -4.36 -16.55
CA GLN A 190 -6.09 -5.45 -17.53
C GLN A 190 -7.23 -5.27 -18.54
N THR A 191 -8.44 -4.94 -18.08
CA THR A 191 -9.59 -4.72 -18.96
C THR A 191 -9.38 -3.55 -19.92
N LYS A 192 -8.78 -2.44 -19.45
CA LYS A 192 -8.47 -1.29 -20.32
C LYS A 192 -7.42 -1.60 -21.40
N ARG A 193 -6.50 -2.53 -21.15
CA ARG A 193 -5.52 -2.97 -22.16
C ARG A 193 -6.18 -3.78 -23.26
N TYR A 194 -7.01 -4.75 -22.88
CA TYR A 194 -7.75 -5.58 -23.83
C TYR A 194 -8.64 -4.75 -24.78
N SER A 195 -9.27 -3.69 -24.28
CA SER A 195 -10.09 -2.80 -25.13
C SER A 195 -9.29 -1.91 -26.09
N ASN A 196 -7.97 -1.79 -25.93
CA ASN A 196 -7.11 -1.02 -26.83
C ASN A 196 -6.36 -1.92 -27.83
N ASP A 197 -6.40 -3.25 -27.63
CA ASP A 197 -5.72 -4.24 -28.46
C ASP A 197 -6.70 -4.94 -29.44
N VAL A 198 -7.98 -4.54 -29.45
CA VAL A 198 -9.05 -4.97 -30.37
C VAL A 198 -9.52 -3.76 -31.17
#